data_AF-A0A2V9L2I2-F1
#
_entry.id   AF-A0A2V9L2I2-F1
#
_cell.length_a   1.000
_cell.length_b   1.000
_cell.length_c   1.000
_cell.angle_alpha   90.00
_cell.angle_beta   90.00
_cell.angle_gamma   90.00
#
_symmetry.space_group_name_H-M   'P 1'
#
loop_
_entity.id
_entity.type
_entity.pdbx_description
1 polymer ?
#
loop_
_entity_poly.entity_id
_entity_poly.type
_entity_poly.pdbx_seq_one_letter_code
_entity_poly.pdbx_strand_id
1 'polypeptide(L)'
;IAKEFPDFKLPTELKPIGVTNFRPRGSTGLELQVVLPVVNAPFRVFYGYNFLRLNNTVTPPAQLPDPSLFPNRATYNDALQFFRPFPLRDRKARLGFTVARQF
;
A
#
# COMPACT_ATOMS: atom_id res chain seq x y z
N ILE A 1 18.14 3.83 -22.13
CA ILE A 1 16.80 4.40 -21.87
C ILE A 1 16.69 5.84 -22.35
N ALA A 2 17.36 6.85 -21.78
CA ALA A 2 17.22 8.24 -22.24
C ALA A 2 17.62 8.48 -23.72
N LYS A 3 18.58 7.71 -24.25
CA LYS A 3 18.96 7.73 -25.68
C LYS A 3 17.92 7.09 -26.62
N GLU A 4 17.01 6.29 -26.08
CA GLU A 4 16.03 5.50 -26.84
C GLU A 4 14.65 6.17 -26.88
N PHE A 5 14.39 7.07 -25.92
CA PHE A 5 13.16 7.87 -25.83
C PHE A 5 13.52 9.35 -25.61
N PRO A 6 13.96 10.06 -26.66
CA PRO A 6 14.45 11.44 -26.55
C PRO A 6 13.39 12.43 -26.04
N ASP A 7 12.11 12.14 -26.29
CA ASP A 7 11.00 13.01 -25.90
C ASP A 7 10.49 12.73 -24.47
N PHE A 8 10.98 11.67 -23.82
CA PHE A 8 10.61 11.35 -22.44
C PHE A 8 11.60 11.97 -21.44
N LYS A 9 11.23 13.14 -20.90
CA LYS A 9 12.02 13.81 -19.86
C LYS A 9 11.94 13.03 -18.55
N LEU A 10 13.00 12.27 -18.25
CA LEU A 10 13.13 11.58 -16.98
C LEU A 10 13.27 12.62 -15.84
N PRO A 11 12.53 12.45 -14.74
CA PRO A 11 12.74 13.28 -13.57
C PRO A 11 14.15 13.04 -13.00
N THR A 12 14.89 14.11 -12.72
CA THR A 12 16.24 14.05 -12.13
C THR A 12 16.22 13.45 -10.72
N GLU A 13 15.09 13.55 -10.02
CA GLU A 13 14.90 13.00 -8.68
C GLU A 13 13.50 12.39 -8.56
N LEU A 14 13.43 11.15 -8.06
CA LEU A 14 12.17 10.50 -7.73
C LEU A 14 11.72 11.01 -6.36
N LYS A 15 10.72 11.88 -6.33
CA LYS A 15 10.13 12.35 -5.07
C LYS A 15 9.32 11.22 -4.44
N PRO A 16 9.69 10.71 -3.26
CA PRO A 16 8.87 9.73 -2.57
C PRO A 16 7.54 10.37 -2.19
N ILE A 17 6.48 9.55 -2.17
CA ILE A 17 5.17 9.99 -1.73
C ILE A 17 5.28 10.45 -0.27
N GLY A 18 5.13 11.76 -0.01
CA GLY A 18 5.39 12.35 1.31
C GLY A 18 4.51 11.80 2.45
N VAL A 19 3.46 11.04 2.12
CA VAL A 19 2.56 10.43 3.10
C VAL A 19 2.99 9.01 3.54
N THR A 20 4.06 8.42 2.98
CA THR A 20 4.43 7.02 3.25
C THR A 20 5.65 6.86 4.18
N ASN A 21 6.86 7.23 3.75
CA ASN A 21 8.13 6.77 4.36
C ASN A 21 8.49 7.42 5.71
N PHE A 22 8.03 8.63 5.99
CA PHE A 22 8.41 9.39 7.20
C PHE A 22 7.23 9.67 8.14
N ARG A 23 6.18 8.84 8.06
CA ARG A 23 5.03 8.94 8.97
C ARG A 23 5.09 7.85 10.04
N PRO A 24 4.89 8.18 11.32
CA PRO A 24 4.84 7.18 12.38
C PRO A 24 3.70 6.19 12.10
N ARG A 25 3.98 4.90 12.34
CA ARG A 25 3.02 3.80 12.20
C ARG A 25 2.78 3.20 13.56
N GLY A 26 1.51 2.97 13.90
CA GLY A 26 1.13 2.51 15.22
C GLY A 26 -0.19 1.75 15.20
N SER A 27 -0.21 0.66 15.96
CA SER A 27 -1.39 -0.15 16.22
C SER A 27 -1.54 -0.37 17.73
N THR A 28 -2.77 -0.57 18.17
CA THR A 28 -3.12 -0.95 19.53
C THR A 28 -4.01 -2.18 19.46
N GLY A 29 -3.98 -3.05 20.46
CA GLY A 29 -4.70 -4.32 20.38
C GLY A 29 -4.81 -5.06 21.69
N LEU A 30 -5.55 -6.16 21.64
CA LEU A 30 -5.74 -7.11 22.72
C LEU A 30 -5.38 -8.50 22.23
N GLU A 31 -4.68 -9.27 23.07
CA GLU A 31 -4.37 -10.67 22.85
C GLU A 31 -4.89 -11.48 24.03
N LEU A 32 -5.63 -12.54 23.73
CA LEU A 32 -6.10 -13.51 24.68
C LEU A 32 -5.49 -14.87 24.33
N GLN A 33 -4.69 -15.40 25.25
CA GLN A 33 -4.16 -16.75 25.17
C GLN A 33 -4.83 -17.63 26.22
N VAL A 34 -5.45 -18.73 25.78
CA VAL A 34 -6.06 -19.74 26.64
C VAL A 34 -5.41 -21.09 26.38
N VAL A 35 -5.00 -21.78 27.43
CA VAL A 35 -4.51 -23.17 27.34
C VAL A 35 -5.67 -24.09 27.67
N LEU A 36 -6.09 -24.93 26.72
CA LEU A 36 -7.18 -25.87 26.97
C LEU A 36 -6.67 -27.08 27.77
N PRO A 37 -7.37 -27.46 28.86
CA PRO A 37 -6.93 -28.57 29.71
C PRO A 37 -7.02 -29.94 29.02
N VAL A 38 -7.93 -30.09 28.06
CA VAL A 38 -8.17 -31.39 27.39
C VAL A 38 -7.16 -31.64 26.26
N VAL A 39 -6.74 -30.60 25.56
CA VAL A 39 -5.91 -30.71 24.34
C VAL A 39 -4.47 -30.21 24.54
N ASN A 40 -4.16 -29.69 25.74
CA ASN A 40 -2.87 -29.08 26.13
C ASN A 40 -2.26 -28.15 25.05
N ALA A 41 -3.13 -27.48 24.29
CA ALA A 41 -2.77 -26.63 23.17
C ALA A 41 -3.12 -25.17 23.51
N PRO A 42 -2.22 -24.21 23.29
CA PRO A 42 -2.54 -22.80 23.43
C PRO A 42 -3.32 -22.31 22.21
N PHE A 43 -4.50 -21.72 22.49
CA PHE A 43 -5.31 -20.97 21.53
C PHE A 43 -5.02 -19.50 21.75
N ARG A 44 -4.71 -18.77 20.69
CA ARG A 44 -4.48 -17.32 20.73
C ARG A 44 -5.48 -16.63 19.83
N VAL A 45 -6.22 -15.69 20.40
CA VAL A 45 -7.07 -14.76 19.67
C VAL A 45 -6.45 -13.38 19.83
N PHE A 46 -6.20 -12.70 18.73
CA PHE A 46 -5.67 -11.34 18.75
C PHE A 46 -6.52 -10.41 17.89
N TYR A 47 -6.78 -9.21 18.43
CA TYR A 47 -7.41 -8.12 17.72
C TYR A 47 -6.50 -6.90 17.76
N GLY A 48 -6.16 -6.37 16.60
CA GLY A 48 -5.38 -5.14 16.46
C GLY A 48 -6.16 -4.08 15.69
N TYR A 49 -6.07 -2.84 16.16
CA TYR A 49 -6.61 -1.62 15.57
C TYR A 49 -5.49 -0.64 15.22
N ASN A 50 -5.47 -0.15 13.98
CA ASN A 50 -4.46 0.79 13.49
C ASN A 50 -4.97 2.24 13.66
N PHE A 51 -4.48 2.96 14.66
CA PHE A 51 -4.87 4.35 14.90
C PHE A 51 -4.13 5.33 13.96
N LEU A 52 -2.87 5.06 13.61
CA LEU A 52 -2.10 5.85 12.62
C LEU A 52 -2.24 5.27 11.20
N ARG A 53 -3.48 4.98 10.80
CA ARG A 53 -3.79 4.42 9.49
C ARG A 53 -3.59 5.47 8.39
N LEU A 54 -2.91 5.12 7.30
CA LEU A 54 -2.93 5.94 6.08
C LEU A 54 -4.28 5.77 5.36
N ASN A 55 -4.93 6.88 5.04
CA ASN A 55 -6.19 6.92 4.30
C ASN A 55 -6.24 8.16 3.40
N ASN A 56 -5.22 8.31 2.56
CA ASN A 56 -5.06 9.50 1.73
C ASN A 56 -5.19 9.11 0.25
N THR A 57 -5.81 9.99 -0.53
CA THR A 57 -5.74 9.89 -1.99
C THR A 57 -4.48 10.59 -2.45
N VAL A 58 -3.62 9.87 -3.18
CA VAL A 58 -2.37 10.43 -3.70
C VAL A 58 -2.50 10.62 -5.20
N THR A 59 -2.13 11.80 -5.65
CA THR A 59 -2.02 12.11 -7.08
C THR A 59 -0.54 11.96 -7.47
N PRO A 60 -0.22 11.18 -8.51
CA PRO A 60 1.14 11.10 -9.02
C PRO A 60 1.70 12.49 -9.34
N PRO A 61 2.96 12.81 -8.98
CA PRO A 61 3.55 14.12 -9.22
C PRO A 61 3.99 14.36 -10.67
N ALA A 62 3.82 13.37 -11.55
CA ALA A 62 4.23 13.48 -12.95
C ALA A 62 3.22 14.33 -13.75
N GLN A 63 3.75 15.26 -14.56
CA GLN A 63 2.97 15.95 -15.57
C GLN A 63 2.40 14.91 -16.55
N LEU A 64 1.17 15.15 -17.03
CA LEU A 64 0.58 14.27 -18.03
C LEU A 64 1.51 14.21 -19.26
N PRO A 65 1.73 13.02 -19.83
CA PRO A 65 2.58 12.88 -21.01
C PRO A 65 1.89 13.58 -22.20
N ASP A 66 2.69 14.13 -23.10
CA ASP A 66 2.19 14.74 -24.34
C ASP A 66 1.54 13.65 -25.22
N PRO A 67 0.31 13.86 -25.75
CA PRO A 67 -0.30 12.96 -26.72
C PRO A 67 0.59 12.57 -27.91
N SER A 68 1.55 13.42 -28.29
CA SER A 68 2.49 13.15 -29.40
C SER A 68 3.42 11.96 -29.16
N LEU A 69 3.62 11.55 -27.90
CA LEU A 69 4.44 10.41 -27.51
C LEU A 69 3.77 9.06 -27.78
N PHE A 70 2.50 9.07 -28.20
CA PHE A 70 1.70 7.87 -28.37
C PHE A 70 1.30 7.69 -29.84
N PRO A 71 1.26 6.44 -30.33
CA PRO A 71 0.96 6.16 -31.74
C PRO A 71 -0.49 6.51 -32.13
N ASN A 72 -1.43 6.54 -31.18
CA ASN A 72 -2.82 6.92 -31.42
C ASN A 72 -3.50 7.43 -30.13
N ARG A 73 -4.72 7.97 -30.27
CA ARG A 73 -5.53 8.48 -29.14
C ARG A 73 -6.01 7.40 -28.17
N ALA A 74 -6.21 6.16 -28.64
CA ALA A 74 -6.67 5.07 -27.78
C ALA A 74 -5.59 4.70 -26.74
N THR A 75 -4.35 4.51 -27.20
CA THR A 75 -3.20 4.23 -26.35
C THR A 75 -2.91 5.37 -25.37
N TYR A 76 -3.10 6.63 -25.80
CA TYR A 76 -3.01 7.78 -24.90
C TYR A 76 -4.06 7.72 -23.77
N ASN A 77 -5.31 7.43 -24.10
CA ASN A 77 -6.39 7.35 -23.13
C ASN A 77 -6.20 6.21 -22.11
N ASP A 78 -5.64 5.08 -22.53
CA ASP A 78 -5.26 3.99 -21.63
C ASP A 78 -4.12 4.42 -20.70
N ALA A 79 -3.12 5.11 -21.22
CA ALA A 79 -2.01 5.62 -20.42
C ALA A 79 -2.47 6.61 -19.34
N LEU A 80 -3.50 7.43 -19.61
CA LEU A 80 -4.06 8.37 -18.62
C LEU A 80 -4.55 7.69 -17.35
N GLN A 81 -4.90 6.41 -17.36
CA GLN A 81 -5.36 5.69 -16.17
C GLN A 81 -4.28 5.63 -15.08
N PHE A 82 -3.00 5.55 -15.45
CA PHE A 82 -1.87 5.49 -14.52
C PHE A 82 -1.57 6.82 -13.83
N PHE A 83 -2.05 7.94 -14.40
CA PHE A 83 -1.87 9.28 -13.84
C PHE A 83 -3.06 9.74 -12.98
N ARG A 84 -4.08 8.90 -12.83
CA ARG A 84 -5.25 9.22 -12.00
C ARG A 84 -4.89 9.17 -10.50
N PRO A 85 -5.52 10.01 -9.68
CA PRO A 85 -5.41 9.89 -8.23
C PRO A 85 -5.88 8.51 -7.77
N PHE A 86 -5.11 7.86 -6.91
CA PHE A 86 -5.45 6.56 -6.35
C PHE A 86 -5.46 6.61 -4.82
N PRO A 87 -6.35 5.85 -4.18
CA PRO A 87 -6.43 5.81 -2.72
C PRO A 87 -5.31 4.92 -2.15
N LEU A 88 -4.46 5.50 -1.30
CA LEU A 88 -3.52 4.75 -0.46
C LEU A 88 -4.15 4.56 0.92
N ARG A 89 -4.69 3.36 1.15
CA ARG A 89 -5.41 3.02 2.38
C ARG A 89 -4.79 1.79 3.01
N ASP A 90 -4.36 1.92 4.26
CA ASP A 90 -3.94 0.76 5.05
C ASP A 90 -5.15 -0.02 5.55
N ARG A 91 -4.97 -1.19 6.15
CA ARG A 91 -6.07 -1.91 6.84
C ARG A 91 -6.39 -1.22 8.17
N LYS A 92 -7.68 -1.10 8.53
CA LYS A 92 -8.13 -0.47 9.80
C LYS A 92 -7.92 -1.36 11.02
N ALA A 93 -8.25 -2.64 10.89
CA ALA A 93 -8.13 -3.61 11.98
C ALA A 93 -7.86 -5.01 11.44
N ARG A 94 -7.29 -5.88 12.28
CA ARG A 94 -7.07 -7.29 11.99
C ARG A 94 -7.51 -8.13 13.18
N LEU A 95 -8.37 -9.11 12.91
CA LEU A 95 -8.65 -10.22 13.80
C LEU A 95 -7.85 -11.43 13.32
N GLY A 96 -7.23 -12.14 14.24
CA GLY A 96 -6.54 -13.38 13.94
C GLY A 96 -6.68 -14.38 15.07
N PHE A 97 -6.49 -15.63 14.68
CA PHE A 97 -6.60 -16.79 15.55
C PHE A 97 -5.48 -17.77 15.19
N THR A 98 -4.80 -18.29 16.20
CA THR A 98 -3.80 -19.35 16.03
C THR A 98 -3.96 -20.43 17.09
N VAL A 99 -3.60 -21.66 16.71
CA VAL A 99 -3.55 -22.83 17.59
C VAL A 99 -2.18 -23.44 17.42
N ALA A 100 -1.44 -23.61 18.51
CA ALA A 100 -0.21 -24.39 18.48
C ALA A 100 -0.49 -25.84 18.87
N ARG A 101 0.11 -26.79 18.15
CA ARG A 101 0.10 -28.21 18.52
C ARG A 101 1.43 -28.53 19.23
N GLN A 102 1.37 -29.27 20.33
CA GLN A 102 2.55 -29.88 20.95
C GLN A 102 2.80 -31.26 20.31
N PHE A 103 4.08 -31.56 20.03
CA PHE A 103 4.51 -32.81 19.39
C PHE A 103 4.54 -33.97 20.37
#